data_AF-A0A171KNX0-F1
#
_entry.id   AF-A0A171KNX0-F1
#
_cell.length_a   1.000
_cell.length_b   1.000
_cell.length_c   1.000
_cell.angle_alpha   90.00
_cell.angle_beta   90.00
_cell.angle_gamma   90.00
#
_symmetry.space_group_name_H-M   'P 1'
#
loop_
_entity.id
_entity.type
_entity.pdbx_description
1 polymer ?
#
loop_
_entity_poly.entity_id
_entity_poly.type
_entity_poly.pdbx_seq_one_letter_code
_entity_poly.pdbx_strand_id
1 'polypeptide(L)'
;MLSVNIHFDIPAQPLAEALQAYGDATQLSVLAPSGLLRGRMSTPVHGDHTAQQAIELLLTGTGLQARFPGGDAVTVQAPDLRAQHAPASGAGQAVDEVDGVGNRLHAGYVAQIQRRVIGALCERPATRPGTYRMALRFHVTSSGAVDGLRHAGGSGSAARDAAILASVGRLRLDPPPPDLPQPITLLVRPDQPGVRNVCAQPGG
;
A
#
# COMPACT_ATOMS: atom_id res chain seq x y z
N MET A 1 -5.17 10.46 -20.01
CA MET A 1 -6.30 9.87 -20.77
C MET A 1 -7.59 9.76 -19.96
N LEU A 2 -7.56 9.78 -18.61
CA LEU A 2 -8.78 9.69 -17.77
C LEU A 2 -9.75 10.89 -17.88
N SER A 3 -9.34 11.99 -18.50
CA SER A 3 -10.13 13.23 -18.64
C SER A 3 -10.81 13.39 -20.01
N VAL A 4 -10.73 12.36 -20.87
CA VAL A 4 -11.37 12.35 -22.19
C VAL A 4 -12.74 11.69 -22.05
N ASN A 5 -13.78 12.31 -22.60
CA ASN A 5 -15.11 11.71 -22.68
C ASN A 5 -15.11 10.61 -23.73
N ILE A 6 -15.59 9.43 -23.34
CA ILE A 6 -15.75 8.25 -24.18
C ILE A 6 -17.24 7.93 -24.19
N HIS A 7 -17.77 7.60 -25.37
CA HIS A 7 -19.14 7.15 -25.48
C HIS A 7 -19.26 5.70 -24.97
N PHE A 8 -20.04 5.49 -23.92
CA PHE A 8 -20.31 4.16 -23.37
C PHE A 8 -21.72 3.71 -23.74
N ASP A 9 -21.84 2.44 -24.10
CA ASP A 9 -23.11 1.74 -24.30
C ASP A 9 -23.01 0.34 -23.67
N ILE A 10 -23.02 0.30 -22.34
CA ILE A 10 -22.89 -0.95 -21.56
C ILE A 10 -24.23 -1.23 -20.87
N PRO A 11 -24.96 -2.29 -21.26
CA PRO A 11 -26.23 -2.63 -20.63
C PRO A 11 -26.02 -3.23 -19.22
N ALA A 12 -27.11 -3.36 -18.46
CA ALA A 12 -27.12 -4.10 -17.20
C ALA A 12 -26.85 -5.59 -17.48
N GLN A 13 -25.69 -6.07 -17.04
CA GLN A 13 -25.23 -7.43 -17.32
C GLN A 13 -24.40 -7.97 -16.14
N PRO A 14 -23.97 -9.25 -16.16
CA PRO A 14 -23.08 -9.78 -15.15
C PRO A 14 -21.85 -8.88 -14.99
N LEU A 15 -21.51 -8.54 -13.76
CA LEU A 15 -20.50 -7.50 -13.49
C LEU A 15 -19.14 -7.81 -14.14
N ALA A 16 -18.78 -9.09 -14.25
CA ALA A 16 -17.57 -9.51 -14.94
C ALA A 16 -17.57 -9.10 -16.42
N GLU A 17 -18.66 -9.34 -17.15
CA GLU A 17 -18.82 -8.99 -18.56
C GLU A 17 -18.85 -7.47 -18.75
N ALA A 18 -19.51 -6.77 -17.84
CA ALA A 18 -19.59 -5.31 -17.84
C ALA A 18 -18.22 -4.65 -17.67
N LEU A 19 -17.39 -5.18 -16.76
CA LEU A 19 -16.02 -4.70 -16.53
C LEU A 19 -15.09 -5.00 -17.70
N GLN A 20 -15.30 -6.12 -18.40
CA GLN A 20 -14.56 -6.40 -19.64
C GLN A 20 -14.90 -5.40 -20.74
N ALA A 21 -16.18 -5.16 -21.01
CA ALA A 21 -16.62 -4.19 -22.01
C ALA A 21 -16.11 -2.76 -21.71
N TYR A 22 -16.09 -2.38 -20.43
CA TYR A 22 -15.49 -1.12 -19.98
C TYR A 22 -13.97 -1.07 -20.22
N GLY A 23 -13.24 -2.15 -19.93
CA GLY A 23 -11.80 -2.26 -20.19
C GLY A 23 -11.47 -2.11 -21.68
N ASP A 24 -12.26 -2.75 -22.54
CA ASP A 24 -12.10 -2.67 -24.00
C ASP A 24 -12.34 -1.24 -24.52
N ALA A 25 -13.40 -0.57 -24.04
CA ALA A 25 -13.74 0.80 -24.44
C ALA A 25 -12.72 1.84 -23.97
N THR A 26 -12.10 1.63 -22.81
CA THR A 26 -11.14 2.57 -22.21
C THR A 26 -9.68 2.23 -22.47
N GLN A 27 -9.40 1.03 -23.01
CA GLN A 27 -8.07 0.43 -23.10
C GLN A 27 -7.35 0.31 -21.73
N LEU A 28 -8.12 0.32 -20.63
CA LEU A 28 -7.60 0.18 -19.28
C LEU A 28 -7.61 -1.28 -18.84
N SER A 29 -6.54 -1.71 -18.18
CA SER A 29 -6.48 -3.04 -17.56
C SER A 29 -7.31 -3.06 -16.28
N VAL A 30 -8.44 -3.78 -16.30
CA VAL A 30 -9.33 -3.92 -15.14
C VAL A 30 -8.96 -5.14 -14.30
N LEU A 31 -8.57 -4.91 -13.07
CA LEU A 31 -8.24 -5.93 -12.07
C LEU A 31 -9.37 -6.06 -11.07
N ALA A 32 -10.01 -7.22 -11.02
CA ALA A 32 -11.10 -7.48 -10.10
C ALA A 32 -11.02 -8.91 -9.55
N PRO A 33 -11.00 -9.11 -8.22
CA PRO A 33 -11.05 -10.43 -7.63
C PRO A 33 -12.34 -11.15 -8.04
N SER A 34 -12.22 -12.34 -8.62
CA SER A 34 -13.36 -13.13 -9.12
C SER A 34 -14.41 -13.45 -8.03
N GLY A 35 -13.98 -13.54 -6.77
CA GLY A 35 -14.88 -13.69 -5.62
C GLY A 35 -15.83 -12.50 -5.40
N LEU A 36 -15.43 -11.28 -5.77
CA LEU A 36 -16.27 -10.08 -5.63
C LEU A 36 -17.29 -9.94 -6.77
N LEU A 37 -16.99 -10.51 -7.94
CA LEU A 37 -17.83 -10.38 -9.14
C LEU A 37 -18.98 -11.40 -9.20
N ARG A 38 -18.85 -12.54 -8.51
CA ARG A 38 -19.82 -13.64 -8.57
C ARG A 38 -21.21 -13.19 -8.11
N GLY A 39 -22.20 -13.43 -8.96
CA GLY A 39 -23.61 -13.15 -8.67
C GLY A 39 -23.98 -11.68 -8.59
N ARG A 40 -23.10 -10.76 -9.01
CA ARG A 40 -23.38 -9.32 -9.06
C ARG A 40 -23.71 -8.87 -10.48
N MET A 41 -24.64 -7.93 -10.57
CA MET A 41 -25.05 -7.28 -11.82
C MET A 41 -24.52 -5.85 -11.83
N SER A 42 -24.08 -5.38 -13.00
CA SER A 42 -23.72 -3.98 -13.20
C SER A 42 -24.97 -3.11 -13.38
N THR A 43 -24.82 -1.82 -13.07
CA THR A 43 -25.77 -0.79 -13.50
C THR A 43 -25.47 -0.42 -14.96
N PRO A 44 -26.49 -0.13 -15.79
CA PRO A 44 -26.25 0.25 -17.18
C PRO A 44 -25.58 1.63 -17.25
N VAL A 45 -24.67 1.80 -18.21
CA VAL A 45 -23.97 3.06 -18.47
C VAL A 45 -24.14 3.41 -19.94
N HIS A 46 -24.86 4.50 -20.18
CA HIS A 46 -25.10 5.04 -21.53
C HIS A 46 -24.68 6.52 -21.60
N GLY A 47 -24.08 6.91 -22.72
CA GLY A 47 -23.70 8.28 -23.02
C GLY A 47 -22.22 8.58 -22.80
N ASP A 48 -21.86 9.86 -22.95
CA ASP A 48 -20.48 10.33 -22.91
C ASP A 48 -20.01 10.58 -21.47
N HIS A 49 -19.16 9.68 -20.98
CA HIS A 49 -18.60 9.76 -19.63
C HIS A 49 -17.08 9.72 -19.70
N THR A 50 -16.40 10.25 -18.67
CA THR A 50 -15.00 9.91 -18.47
C THR A 50 -14.86 8.46 -18.01
N ALA A 51 -13.71 7.85 -18.22
CA ALA A 51 -13.41 6.51 -17.71
C ALA A 51 -13.74 6.38 -16.21
N GLN A 52 -13.37 7.39 -15.41
CA GLN A 52 -13.68 7.42 -13.98
C GLN A 52 -15.19 7.43 -13.72
N GLN A 53 -15.94 8.33 -14.35
CA GLN A 53 -17.39 8.42 -14.15
C GLN A 53 -18.11 7.15 -14.60
N ALA A 54 -17.71 6.58 -15.73
CA ALA A 54 -18.32 5.38 -16.27
C ALA A 54 -18.16 4.18 -15.33
N ILE A 55 -16.98 3.96 -14.75
CA ILE A 55 -16.79 2.83 -13.84
C ILE A 55 -17.49 3.04 -12.49
N GLU A 56 -17.59 4.27 -12.00
CA GLU A 56 -18.35 4.60 -10.80
C GLU A 56 -19.85 4.33 -11.00
N LEU A 57 -20.40 4.71 -12.16
CA LEU A 57 -21.78 4.40 -12.54
C LEU A 57 -21.97 2.88 -12.69
N LEU A 58 -21.05 2.18 -13.35
CA LEU A 58 -21.12 0.73 -13.60
C LEU A 58 -21.19 -0.07 -12.29
N LEU A 59 -20.42 0.36 -11.28
CA LEU A 59 -20.35 -0.27 -9.95
C LEU A 59 -21.46 0.20 -8.99
N THR A 60 -22.30 1.15 -9.39
CA THR A 60 -23.42 1.62 -8.55
C THR A 60 -24.35 0.46 -8.24
N GLY A 61 -24.83 0.38 -6.99
CA GLY A 61 -25.68 -0.72 -6.51
C GLY A 61 -24.96 -2.02 -6.19
N THR A 62 -23.72 -2.20 -6.62
CA THR A 62 -22.92 -3.40 -6.31
C THR A 62 -22.25 -3.31 -4.95
N GLY A 63 -22.15 -2.12 -4.36
CA GLY A 63 -21.38 -1.90 -3.13
C GLY A 63 -19.90 -2.22 -3.31
N LEU A 64 -19.34 -1.98 -4.50
CA LEU A 64 -17.92 -2.04 -4.84
C LEU A 64 -17.46 -0.65 -5.28
N GLN A 65 -16.15 -0.40 -5.21
CA GLN A 65 -15.54 0.85 -5.65
C GLN A 65 -14.37 0.57 -6.61
N ALA A 66 -14.22 1.47 -7.58
CA ALA A 66 -13.06 1.49 -8.46
C ALA A 66 -11.93 2.32 -7.82
N ARG A 67 -10.70 1.85 -7.98
CA ARG A 67 -9.48 2.58 -7.64
C ARG A 67 -8.55 2.64 -8.84
N PHE A 68 -7.94 3.79 -9.02
CA PHE A 68 -6.94 4.03 -10.06
C PHE A 68 -5.58 4.17 -9.36
N PRO A 69 -4.77 3.09 -9.28
CA PRO A 69 -3.46 3.13 -8.61
C PRO A 69 -2.40 3.99 -9.34
N GLY A 70 -2.74 4.55 -10.50
CA GLY A 70 -1.85 5.28 -11.41
C GLY A 70 -1.48 4.43 -12.63
N GLY A 71 -1.34 5.07 -13.79
CA GLY A 71 -1.16 4.39 -15.09
C GLY A 71 -2.48 4.00 -15.77
N ASP A 72 -2.44 3.01 -16.67
CA ASP A 72 -3.57 2.55 -17.50
C ASP A 72 -4.29 1.33 -16.88
N ALA A 73 -4.46 1.32 -15.56
CA ALA A 73 -5.07 0.22 -14.83
C ALA A 73 -6.13 0.68 -13.82
N VAL A 74 -7.16 -0.14 -13.62
CA VAL A 74 -8.25 0.09 -12.67
C VAL A 74 -8.44 -1.15 -11.80
N THR A 75 -8.57 -0.98 -10.49
CA THR A 75 -8.81 -2.08 -9.54
C THR A 75 -10.19 -1.95 -8.92
N VAL A 76 -10.97 -3.04 -8.91
CA VAL A 76 -12.29 -3.10 -8.26
C VAL A 76 -12.17 -3.78 -6.91
N GLN A 77 -12.64 -3.12 -5.86
CA GLN A 77 -12.54 -3.61 -4.49
C GLN A 77 -13.79 -3.27 -3.66
N ALA A 78 -13.95 -3.92 -2.52
CA ALA A 78 -14.99 -3.55 -1.57
C ALA A 78 -14.73 -2.14 -1.01
N PRO A 79 -15.79 -1.36 -0.70
CA PRO A 79 -15.67 -0.05 -0.10
C PRO A 79 -15.00 -0.20 1.26
N ASP A 80 -13.86 0.47 1.41
CA ASP A 80 -13.22 0.61 2.70
C ASP A 80 -14.03 1.64 3.51
N LEU A 81 -14.84 1.17 4.46
CA LEU A 81 -15.71 2.04 5.29
C LEU A 81 -14.92 3.02 6.18
N ARG A 82 -13.58 3.02 6.14
CA ARG A 82 -12.73 4.01 6.85
C ARG A 82 -12.29 5.20 5.98
N ALA A 83 -12.56 5.20 4.68
CA ALA A 83 -12.02 6.20 3.76
C ALA A 83 -12.99 7.35 3.40
N GLN A 84 -13.86 7.78 4.32
CA GLN A 84 -14.87 8.82 4.03
C GLN A 84 -14.44 10.25 4.36
N HIS A 85 -13.16 10.52 4.66
CA HIS A 85 -12.69 11.90 4.82
C HIS A 85 -11.32 12.14 4.17
N ALA A 86 -11.36 13.11 3.24
CA ALA A 86 -10.29 13.95 2.68
C ALA A 86 -9.63 13.52 1.33
N PRO A 87 -9.35 14.51 0.45
CA PRO A 87 -9.11 14.33 -0.97
C PRO A 87 -7.64 14.04 -1.34
N ALA A 88 -7.47 13.70 -2.62
CA ALA A 88 -6.25 13.28 -3.29
C ALA A 88 -5.01 14.16 -3.06
N SER A 89 -3.87 13.51 -2.81
CA SER A 89 -2.53 14.00 -3.17
C SER A 89 -1.52 12.85 -3.21
N GLY A 90 -0.84 12.71 -4.35
CA GLY A 90 0.53 12.21 -4.41
C GLY A 90 0.72 10.70 -4.58
N ALA A 91 1.12 10.32 -5.79
CA ALA A 91 1.60 9.01 -6.18
C ALA A 91 2.74 8.49 -5.28
N GLY A 92 2.75 7.18 -5.07
CA GLY A 92 3.89 6.53 -4.43
C GLY A 92 3.63 5.10 -4.02
N GLN A 93 3.39 4.23 -5.00
CA GLN A 93 3.64 2.78 -4.95
C GLN A 93 2.96 2.05 -3.79
N ALA A 94 1.99 1.20 -4.12
CA ALA A 94 1.66 0.05 -3.29
C ALA A 94 2.90 -0.88 -3.23
N VAL A 95 3.85 -0.52 -2.37
CA VAL A 95 4.34 -1.53 -1.43
C VAL A 95 3.12 -1.94 -0.64
N ASP A 96 2.87 -3.24 -0.62
CA ASP A 96 1.97 -3.88 0.34
C ASP A 96 1.94 -3.07 1.63
N GLU A 97 0.74 -2.66 2.00
CA GLU A 97 0.40 -2.01 3.24
C GLU A 97 1.11 -2.70 4.41
N VAL A 98 2.14 -2.06 4.94
CA VAL A 98 2.63 -2.31 6.29
C VAL A 98 2.91 -0.99 6.98
N ASP A 99 1.90 -0.12 6.94
CA ASP A 99 1.50 0.61 8.14
C ASP A 99 0.79 -0.37 9.08
N GLY A 100 1.56 -1.19 9.80
CA GLY A 100 1.20 -1.70 11.13
C GLY A 100 -0.14 -2.45 11.33
N VAL A 101 -0.88 -2.85 10.29
CA VAL A 101 -2.12 -3.63 10.43
C VAL A 101 -2.23 -4.71 9.35
N GLY A 102 -1.11 -5.38 9.06
CA GLY A 102 -1.17 -6.72 8.46
C GLY A 102 -1.67 -7.70 9.52
N ASN A 103 -3.00 -7.84 9.63
CA ASN A 103 -3.71 -8.70 10.59
C ASN A 103 -3.53 -8.24 12.07
N ARG A 104 -4.63 -7.88 12.77
CA ARG A 104 -4.60 -7.52 14.21
C ARG A 104 -3.85 -8.55 15.07
N LEU A 105 -3.79 -9.79 14.61
CA LEU A 105 -3.09 -10.92 15.25
C LEU A 105 -1.60 -10.67 15.53
N HIS A 106 -0.89 -9.87 14.72
CA HIS A 106 0.56 -9.65 14.87
C HIS A 106 0.96 -8.22 15.25
N ALA A 107 -0.02 -7.36 15.59
CA ALA A 107 0.23 -5.95 15.88
C ALA A 107 1.30 -5.73 16.97
N GLY A 108 1.31 -6.58 18.01
CA GLY A 108 2.33 -6.54 19.07
C GLY A 108 3.74 -6.84 18.55
N TYR A 109 3.88 -7.83 17.67
CA TYR A 109 5.18 -8.18 17.07
C TYR A 109 5.68 -7.07 16.13
N VAL A 110 4.79 -6.49 15.32
CA VAL A 110 5.13 -5.36 14.43
C VAL A 110 5.56 -4.13 15.24
N ALA A 111 4.85 -3.80 16.32
CA ALA A 111 5.23 -2.70 17.21
C ALA A 111 6.61 -2.94 17.87
N GLN A 112 6.93 -4.19 18.20
CA GLN A 112 8.22 -4.59 18.75
C GLN A 112 9.35 -4.36 17.76
N ILE A 113 9.17 -4.79 16.50
CA ILE A 113 10.10 -4.51 15.40
C ILE A 113 10.30 -3.00 15.22
N GLN A 114 9.21 -2.24 15.11
CA GLN A 114 9.27 -0.80 14.88
C GLN A 114 10.11 -0.09 15.95
N ARG A 115 9.86 -0.36 17.24
CA ARG A 115 10.64 0.25 18.33
C ARG A 115 12.13 -0.11 18.25
N ARG A 116 12.45 -1.38 17.97
CA ARG A 116 13.85 -1.85 17.88
C ARG A 116 14.59 -1.18 16.72
N VAL A 117 13.95 -1.10 15.55
CA VAL A 117 14.52 -0.44 14.39
C VAL A 117 14.69 1.06 14.63
N ILE A 118 13.64 1.75 15.12
CA ILE A 118 13.71 3.18 15.46
C ILE A 118 14.85 3.45 16.43
N GLY A 119 14.94 2.68 17.52
CA GLY A 119 16.02 2.81 18.50
C GLY A 119 17.41 2.77 17.85
N ALA A 120 17.68 1.74 17.03
CA ALA A 120 18.96 1.59 16.35
C ALA A 120 19.24 2.70 15.31
N LEU A 121 18.22 3.23 14.64
CA LEU A 121 18.40 4.36 13.73
C LEU A 121 18.66 5.67 14.47
N CYS A 122 18.09 5.83 15.66
CA CYS A 122 18.25 7.03 16.48
C CYS A 122 19.62 7.15 17.18
N GLU A 123 20.33 6.02 17.37
CA GLU A 123 21.68 5.96 17.95
C GLU A 123 22.71 6.78 17.16
N ARG A 124 22.58 6.84 15.82
CA ARG A 124 23.53 7.57 14.96
C ARG A 124 22.86 8.75 14.28
N PRO A 125 23.43 9.97 14.39
CA PRO A 125 22.88 11.15 13.70
C PRO A 125 22.70 10.95 12.19
N ALA A 126 23.61 10.21 11.55
CA ALA A 126 23.57 9.94 10.12
C ALA A 126 22.37 9.10 9.66
N THR A 127 21.81 8.26 10.54
CA THR A 127 20.70 7.33 10.22
C THR A 127 19.36 7.79 10.80
N ARG A 128 19.32 8.87 11.59
CA ARG A 128 18.09 9.36 12.21
C ARG A 128 17.00 9.56 11.15
N PRO A 129 15.80 8.98 11.34
CA PRO A 129 14.63 9.30 10.53
C PRO A 129 14.42 10.82 10.50
N GLY A 130 13.93 11.32 9.38
CA GLY A 130 13.90 12.76 9.15
C GLY A 130 13.39 13.09 7.76
N THR A 131 14.27 13.35 6.80
CA THR A 131 13.85 13.84 5.47
C THR A 131 13.80 12.77 4.39
N TYR A 132 14.22 11.55 4.67
CA TYR A 132 14.36 10.50 3.67
C TYR A 132 13.25 9.46 3.77
N ARG A 133 12.93 8.86 2.61
CA ARG A 133 12.09 7.67 2.50
C ARG A 133 12.97 6.50 2.09
N MET A 134 12.84 5.37 2.75
CA MET A 134 13.58 4.15 2.40
C MET A 134 12.77 2.92 2.78
N ALA A 135 12.58 2.00 1.84
CA ALA A 135 11.98 0.72 2.15
C ALA A 135 13.09 -0.31 2.40
N LEU A 136 12.93 -1.09 3.46
CA LEU A 136 13.81 -2.19 3.84
C LEU A 136 13.02 -3.49 3.77
N ARG A 137 13.61 -4.55 3.24
CA ARG A 137 13.00 -5.88 3.17
C ARG A 137 13.95 -6.89 3.77
N PHE A 138 13.47 -7.72 4.69
CA PHE A 138 14.28 -8.71 5.39
C PHE A 138 13.45 -9.88 5.91
N HIS A 139 14.14 -10.98 6.20
CA HIS A 139 13.61 -12.12 6.94
C HIS A 139 14.00 -12.01 8.41
N VAL A 140 13.19 -12.58 9.29
CA VAL A 140 13.55 -12.81 10.68
C VAL A 140 13.66 -14.32 10.88
N THR A 141 14.84 -14.77 11.28
CA THR A 141 15.11 -16.18 11.59
C THR A 141 14.41 -16.60 12.88
N SER A 142 14.33 -17.91 13.14
CA SER A 142 13.77 -18.46 14.39
C SER A 142 14.50 -18.01 15.66
N SER A 143 15.76 -17.56 15.54
CA SER A 143 16.53 -16.97 16.64
C SER A 143 16.34 -15.46 16.79
N GLY A 144 15.49 -14.84 15.97
CA GLY A 144 15.26 -13.39 15.97
C GLY A 144 16.34 -12.58 15.23
N ALA A 145 17.27 -13.23 14.53
CA ALA A 145 18.26 -12.54 13.70
C ALA A 145 17.62 -12.03 12.39
N VAL A 146 17.99 -10.82 11.99
CA VAL A 146 17.67 -10.26 10.67
C VAL A 146 18.54 -10.94 9.61
N ASP A 147 17.90 -11.51 8.59
CA ASP A 147 18.54 -12.18 7.47
C ASP A 147 18.04 -11.62 6.13
N GLY A 148 18.86 -11.73 5.08
CA GLY A 148 18.49 -11.30 3.73
C GLY A 148 18.12 -9.83 3.59
N LEU A 149 18.70 -8.94 4.43
CA LEU A 149 18.39 -7.51 4.40
C LEU A 149 18.74 -6.87 3.06
N ARG A 150 17.73 -6.25 2.45
CA ARG A 150 17.82 -5.49 1.19
C ARG A 150 17.09 -4.16 1.36
N HIS A 151 17.48 -3.17 0.57
CA HIS A 151 16.72 -1.93 0.45
C HIS A 151 16.01 -1.87 -0.90
N ALA A 152 14.85 -1.22 -0.93
CA ALA A 152 14.13 -0.86 -2.14
C ALA A 152 14.05 0.68 -2.19
N GLY A 153 14.83 1.27 -3.10
CA GLY A 153 15.11 2.71 -3.11
C GLY A 153 16.13 3.11 -2.03
N GLY A 154 16.94 4.13 -2.32
CA GLY A 154 17.94 4.67 -1.38
C GLY A 154 17.46 5.95 -0.71
N SER A 155 18.07 6.32 0.41
CA SER A 155 17.78 7.52 1.18
C SER A 155 18.23 8.83 0.48
N GLY A 156 18.68 8.75 -0.77
CA GLY A 156 19.43 9.81 -1.46
C GLY A 156 20.89 9.95 -1.05
N SER A 157 21.42 9.04 -0.22
CA SER A 157 22.83 9.07 0.22
C SER A 157 23.36 7.66 0.46
N ALA A 158 24.33 7.23 -0.36
CA ALA A 158 24.93 5.90 -0.25
C ALA A 158 25.59 5.64 1.12
N ALA A 159 26.19 6.67 1.71
CA ALA A 159 26.79 6.57 3.05
C ALA A 159 25.72 6.32 4.12
N ARG A 160 24.56 6.97 4.01
CA ARG A 160 23.42 6.75 4.91
C ARG A 160 22.82 5.37 4.68
N ASP A 161 22.62 4.96 3.43
CA ASP A 161 22.09 3.64 3.09
C ASP A 161 22.95 2.52 3.68
N ALA A 162 24.28 2.60 3.51
CA ALA A 162 25.23 1.66 4.10
C ALA A 162 25.15 1.66 5.63
N ALA A 163 25.05 2.82 6.26
CA ALA A 163 24.92 2.94 7.71
C ALA A 163 23.59 2.36 8.23
N ILE A 164 22.48 2.59 7.53
CA ILE A 164 21.16 2.03 7.87
C ILE A 164 21.21 0.50 7.78
N LEU A 165 21.72 -0.06 6.68
CA LEU A 165 21.84 -1.51 6.50
C LEU A 165 22.73 -2.14 7.58
N ALA A 166 23.84 -1.49 7.94
CA ALA A 166 24.72 -1.95 9.01
C ALA A 166 24.07 -1.85 10.41
N SER A 167 23.24 -0.84 10.67
CA SER A 167 22.47 -0.73 11.92
C SER A 167 21.40 -1.83 12.01
N VAL A 168 20.58 -1.97 10.97
CA VAL A 168 19.43 -2.88 10.97
C VAL A 168 19.86 -4.35 10.91
N GLY A 169 20.90 -4.68 10.13
CA GLY A 169 21.40 -6.05 10.01
C GLY A 169 22.00 -6.61 11.30
N ARG A 170 22.33 -5.76 12.28
CA ARG A 170 22.85 -6.17 13.60
C ARG A 170 21.75 -6.32 14.65
N LEU A 171 20.50 -6.00 14.31
CA LEU A 171 19.39 -6.10 15.25
C LEU A 171 19.14 -7.55 15.66
N ARG A 172 18.73 -7.69 16.93
CA ARG A 172 18.13 -8.90 17.49
C ARG A 172 16.69 -8.58 17.84
N LEU A 173 15.78 -9.20 17.11
CA LEU A 173 14.33 -9.11 17.29
C LEU A 173 13.87 -10.30 18.14
N ASP A 174 12.59 -10.29 18.55
CA ASP A 174 12.03 -11.51 19.14
C ASP A 174 11.80 -12.55 18.03
N PRO A 175 11.80 -13.85 18.35
CA PRO A 175 11.44 -14.89 17.40
C PRO A 175 10.08 -14.59 16.73
N PRO A 176 9.97 -14.75 15.40
CA PRO A 176 8.73 -14.46 14.69
C PRO A 176 7.65 -15.49 15.05
N PRO A 177 6.38 -15.06 15.19
CA PRO A 177 5.24 -15.97 15.22
C PRO A 177 5.23 -16.88 13.98
N PRO A 178 4.75 -18.14 14.11
CA PRO A 178 4.80 -19.11 13.02
C PRO A 178 4.00 -18.69 11.78
N ASP A 179 2.93 -17.91 11.97
CA ASP A 179 2.04 -17.45 10.90
C ASP A 179 2.38 -16.04 10.40
N LEU A 180 3.53 -15.49 10.78
CA LEU A 180 3.95 -14.17 10.31
C LEU A 180 4.35 -14.23 8.83
N PRO A 181 3.70 -13.45 7.94
CA PRO A 181 4.10 -13.38 6.54
C PRO A 181 5.52 -12.83 6.41
N GLN A 182 6.37 -13.54 5.67
CA GLN A 182 7.75 -13.14 5.41
C GLN A 182 8.06 -13.14 3.90
N PRO A 183 8.99 -12.30 3.42
CA PRO A 183 9.79 -11.32 4.18
C PRO A 183 9.01 -10.09 4.62
N ILE A 184 9.44 -9.49 5.74
CA ILE A 184 8.88 -8.26 6.28
C ILE A 184 9.40 -7.09 5.45
N THR A 185 8.50 -6.17 5.10
CA THR A 185 8.86 -4.88 4.51
C THR A 185 8.67 -3.80 5.56
N LEU A 186 9.64 -2.92 5.72
CA LEU A 186 9.60 -1.80 6.64
C LEU A 186 9.86 -0.51 5.86
N LEU A 187 8.91 0.41 5.90
CA LEU A 187 9.05 1.71 5.26
C LEU A 187 9.48 2.76 6.29
N VAL A 188 10.70 3.29 6.12
CA VAL A 188 11.11 4.51 6.80
C VAL A 188 10.51 5.68 6.03
N ARG A 189 9.76 6.52 6.73
CA ARG A 189 9.14 7.72 6.16
C ARG A 189 9.86 8.97 6.60
N PRO A 190 9.73 10.05 5.81
CA PRO A 190 10.04 11.37 6.30
C PRO A 190 9.15 11.73 7.49
N ASP A 191 9.67 12.53 8.41
CA ASP A 191 8.88 13.16 9.46
C ASP A 191 7.79 14.01 8.80
N GLN A 192 6.55 13.78 9.21
CA GLN A 192 5.43 14.61 8.80
C GLN A 192 5.23 15.76 9.80
N PRO A 193 4.87 16.97 9.33
CA PRO A 193 4.47 18.05 10.22
C PRO A 193 3.36 17.58 11.17
N GLY A 194 3.57 17.72 12.49
CA GLY A 194 2.62 17.30 13.53
C GLY A 194 2.80 15.87 14.04
N VAL A 195 3.68 15.06 13.45
CA VAL A 195 4.07 13.74 13.99
C VAL A 195 5.22 13.94 14.99
N ARG A 196 5.10 13.34 16.18
CA ARG A 196 6.13 13.42 17.23
C ARG A 196 7.46 12.94 16.69
N ASN A 197 8.54 13.68 16.97
CA ASN A 197 9.90 13.27 16.63
C ASN A 197 10.16 11.87 17.22
N VAL A 198 10.34 10.91 16.32
CA VAL A 198 10.40 9.48 16.64
C VAL A 198 11.63 9.13 17.48
N CYS A 199 12.67 9.97 17.43
CA CYS A 199 13.88 9.86 18.27
C CYS A 199 13.82 10.68 19.56
N ALA A 200 12.82 11.56 19.73
CA ALA A 200 12.65 12.40 20.92
C ALA A 200 11.70 11.78 21.97
N GLN A 201 11.06 10.64 21.68
CA GLN A 201 10.29 9.88 22.66
C GLN A 201 11.27 9.01 23.47
N PRO A 202 11.51 9.29 24.77
CA PRO A 202 12.14 8.30 25.64
C PRO A 202 11.14 7.14 25.80
N GLY A 203 11.64 5.91 25.69
CA GLY A 203 10.84 4.74 26.03
C GLY A 203 10.35 4.82 27.48
N GLY A 204 9.03 4.71 27.65
CA GLY A 204 8.33 4.66 28.93
C GLY A 204 6.87 4.31 28.68
#